data_AF-A0A8T5S8L0-F1
#
_entry.id   AF-A0A8T5S8L0-F1
#
_cell.length_a   1.000
_cell.length_b   1.000
_cell.length_c   1.000
_cell.angle_alpha   90.00
_cell.angle_beta   90.00
_cell.angle_gamma   90.00
#
_symmetry.space_group_name_H-M   'P 1'
#
loop_
_entity.id
_entity.type
_entity.pdbx_description
1 polymer ?
#
loop_
_entity_poly.entity_id
_entity_poly.type
_entity_poly.pdbx_seq_one_letter_code
_entity_poly.pdbx_strand_id
1 'polypeptide(L)'
;MTSNSLKGILWGIVFFFTAVIYSAIPTYLIVRFWVWLNELPVYTLSLFMLFLWIVAIIVVLIYIVAMIRAFIQRKSEDLGIPKGVKGFGLISTVIIVVFMVIWYFIFGQIAFFSWVPL
;
A
#
# COMPACT_ATOMS: atom_id res chain seq x y z
N MET A 1 7.13 1.37 29.67
CA MET A 1 7.11 1.95 28.31
C MET A 1 6.43 3.31 28.40
N THR A 2 7.05 4.40 27.92
CA THR A 2 6.36 5.70 27.87
C THR A 2 5.29 5.68 26.77
N SER A 3 4.17 6.38 26.97
CA SER A 3 3.06 6.49 25.99
C SER A 3 3.55 6.83 24.58
N ASN A 4 4.60 7.65 24.48
CA ASN A 4 5.18 8.09 23.21
C ASN A 4 5.93 6.98 22.47
N SER A 5 6.60 6.07 23.19
CA SER A 5 7.25 4.92 22.58
C SER A 5 6.25 3.94 21.98
N LEU A 6 5.06 3.79 22.57
CA LEU A 6 4.01 2.92 22.04
C LEU A 6 3.41 3.51 20.76
N LYS A 7 3.15 4.82 20.74
CA LYS A 7 2.65 5.53 19.55
C LYS A 7 3.58 5.36 18.34
N GLY A 8 4.90 5.51 18.53
CA GLY A 8 5.87 5.32 17.45
C GLY A 8 5.83 3.90 16.85
N ILE A 9 5.71 2.89 17.71
CA ILE A 9 5.60 1.48 17.27
C ILE A 9 4.31 1.24 16.50
N LEU A 10 3.17 1.72 16.99
CA LEU A 10 1.87 1.57 16.32
C LEU A 10 1.89 2.21 14.93
N TRP A 11 2.45 3.41 14.80
CA TRP A 11 2.60 4.06 13.49
C TRP A 11 3.55 3.31 12.57
N GLY A 12 4.65 2.75 13.10
CA GLY A 12 5.56 1.90 12.34
C GLY A 12 4.83 0.68 11.75
N ILE A 13 3.97 0.04 12.53
CA ILE A 13 3.15 -1.11 12.08
C ILE A 13 2.18 -0.69 10.98
N VAL A 14 1.47 0.44 11.14
CA VAL A 14 0.56 0.94 10.10
C VAL A 14 1.32 1.16 8.80
N PHE A 15 2.47 1.85 8.83
CA PHE A 15 3.26 2.12 7.63
C PHE A 15 3.83 0.85 6.99
N PHE A 16 4.18 -0.14 7.80
CA PHE A 16 4.57 -1.45 7.29
C PHE A 16 3.44 -2.07 6.46
N PHE A 17 2.22 -2.15 7.01
CA PHE A 17 1.07 -2.68 6.26
C PHE A 17 0.75 -1.85 5.03
N THR A 18 0.82 -0.52 5.12
CA THR A 18 0.64 0.34 3.95
C THR A 18 1.67 0.03 2.87
N ALA A 19 2.95 -0.07 3.21
CA ALA A 19 4.00 -0.42 2.26
C ALA A 19 3.78 -1.81 1.63
N VAL A 20 3.33 -2.80 2.40
CA VAL A 20 3.00 -4.14 1.89
C VAL A 20 1.83 -4.08 0.92
N ILE A 21 0.74 -3.37 1.25
CA ILE A 21 -0.43 -3.24 0.38
C ILE A 21 -0.07 -2.58 -0.96
N TYR A 22 0.61 -1.42 -0.90
CA TYR A 22 0.99 -0.65 -2.09
C TYR A 22 2.10 -1.30 -2.92
N SER A 23 2.84 -2.26 -2.36
CA SER A 23 3.81 -3.06 -3.13
C SER A 23 3.14 -4.31 -3.72
N ALA A 24 2.44 -5.10 -2.90
CA ALA A 24 1.93 -6.41 -3.30
C ALA A 24 0.78 -6.31 -4.31
N ILE A 25 -0.24 -5.47 -4.08
CA ILE A 25 -1.42 -5.42 -4.95
C ILE A 25 -1.06 -4.89 -6.34
N PRO A 26 -0.43 -3.70 -6.49
CA PRO A 26 -0.11 -3.18 -7.82
C PRO A 26 0.87 -4.07 -8.58
N THR A 27 1.85 -4.67 -7.88
CA THR A 27 2.82 -5.58 -8.51
C THR A 27 2.16 -6.87 -8.96
N TYR A 28 1.26 -7.45 -8.16
CA TYR A 28 0.50 -8.62 -8.58
C TYR A 28 -0.34 -8.32 -9.82
N LEU A 29 -1.08 -7.21 -9.80
CA LEU A 29 -1.97 -6.83 -10.90
C LEU A 29 -1.19 -6.56 -12.19
N ILE A 30 -0.09 -5.79 -12.13
CA ILE A 30 0.68 -5.50 -13.35
C ILE A 30 1.29 -6.77 -13.92
N VAL A 31 1.90 -7.63 -13.09
CA VAL A 31 2.51 -8.88 -13.56
C VAL A 31 1.46 -9.83 -14.14
N ARG A 32 0.29 -9.94 -13.50
CA ARG A 32 -0.77 -10.85 -13.92
C ARG A 32 -1.45 -10.40 -15.21
N PHE A 33 -1.66 -9.09 -15.39
CA PHE A 33 -2.38 -8.53 -16.52
C PHE A 33 -1.46 -7.95 -17.62
N TRP A 34 -0.13 -8.04 -17.49
CA TRP A 34 0.80 -7.41 -18.43
C TRP A 34 0.61 -7.86 -19.88
N VAL A 35 0.52 -9.17 -20.11
CA VAL A 35 0.37 -9.73 -21.46
C VAL A 35 -0.96 -9.27 -22.06
N TRP A 36 -2.06 -9.47 -21.32
CA TRP A 36 -3.39 -9.03 -21.70
C TRP A 36 -3.46 -7.52 -22.02
N LEU A 37 -2.82 -6.67 -21.20
CA LEU A 37 -2.74 -5.24 -21.46
C LEU A 37 -2.05 -4.93 -22.80
N ASN A 38 -0.96 -5.64 -23.12
CA ASN A 38 -0.22 -5.42 -24.37
C ASN A 38 -0.90 -6.01 -25.62
N GLU A 39 -1.87 -6.89 -25.45
CA GLU A 39 -2.70 -7.40 -26.56
C GLU A 39 -3.79 -6.40 -26.97
N LEU A 40 -4.09 -5.41 -26.13
CA LEU A 40 -5.07 -4.38 -26.46
C LEU A 40 -4.53 -3.47 -27.58
N PRO A 41 -5.39 -3.06 -28.53
CA PRO A 41 -4.99 -2.21 -29.65
C PRO A 41 -4.57 -0.79 -29.24
N VAL A 42 -4.73 -0.43 -27.96
CA VAL A 42 -4.44 0.90 -27.41
C VAL A 42 -3.29 0.81 -26.41
N TYR A 43 -2.07 1.06 -26.89
CA TYR A 43 -0.85 1.02 -26.08
C TYR A 43 -0.83 2.07 -24.95
N THR A 44 -1.61 3.14 -25.07
CA THR A 44 -1.74 4.19 -24.05
C THR A 44 -2.22 3.65 -22.71
N LEU A 45 -3.10 2.64 -22.71
CA LEU A 45 -3.60 2.04 -21.47
C LEU A 45 -2.49 1.28 -20.74
N SER A 46 -1.71 0.48 -21.45
CA SER A 46 -0.57 -0.27 -20.90
C SER A 46 0.48 0.66 -20.31
N LEU A 47 0.81 1.75 -21.02
CA LEU A 47 1.72 2.78 -20.53
C LEU A 47 1.18 3.48 -19.29
N PHE A 48 -0.12 3.79 -19.25
CA PHE A 48 -0.75 4.40 -18.10
C PHE A 48 -0.73 3.48 -16.87
N MET A 49 -1.03 2.19 -17.05
CA MET A 49 -0.97 1.20 -15.97
C MET A 49 0.47 1.01 -15.45
N LEU A 50 1.47 1.00 -16.35
CA LEU A 50 2.88 0.97 -15.97
C LEU A 50 3.28 2.22 -15.17
N PHE A 51 2.82 3.40 -15.60
CA PHE A 51 3.03 4.65 -14.87
C PHE A 51 2.44 4.59 -13.45
N LEU A 52 1.20 4.11 -13.30
CA LEU A 52 0.56 3.93 -11.99
C LEU A 52 1.33 2.94 -11.11
N TRP A 53 1.87 1.87 -11.68
CA TRP A 53 2.71 0.93 -10.94
C TRP A 53 4.01 1.58 -10.45
N ILE A 54 4.68 2.39 -11.28
CA ILE A 54 5.86 3.16 -10.86
C ILE A 54 5.53 4.14 -9.74
N VAL A 55 4.40 4.84 -9.84
CA VAL A 55 3.91 5.73 -8.77
C VAL A 55 3.68 4.94 -7.48
N ALA A 56 3.12 3.73 -7.56
CA ALA A 56 2.93 2.87 -6.39
C ALA A 56 4.28 2.49 -5.74
N ILE A 57 5.32 2.17 -6.52
CA ILE A 57 6.67 1.91 -5.98
C ILE A 57 7.21 3.12 -5.22
N ILE A 58 7.04 4.34 -5.76
CA ILE A 58 7.46 5.57 -5.07
C ILE A 58 6.74 5.72 -3.74
N VAL A 59 5.42 5.46 -3.72
CA VAL A 59 4.63 5.48 -2.48
C VAL A 59 5.15 4.47 -1.47
N VAL A 60 5.51 3.26 -1.90
CA VAL A 60 6.12 2.23 -1.03
C VAL A 60 7.40 2.74 -0.39
N LEU A 61 8.30 3.36 -1.17
CA LEU A 61 9.55 3.93 -0.65
C LEU A 61 9.31 5.00 0.43
N ILE A 62 8.31 5.87 0.22
CA ILE A 62 7.91 6.88 1.20
C ILE A 62 7.46 6.22 2.52
N TYR A 63 6.65 5.17 2.44
CA TYR A 63 6.18 4.46 3.63
C TYR A 63 7.26 3.65 4.34
N ILE A 64 8.23 3.10 3.62
CA ILE A 64 9.40 2.44 4.23
C ILE A 64 10.21 3.46 5.04
N VAL A 65 10.50 4.64 4.46
CA VAL A 65 11.22 5.71 5.18
C VAL A 65 10.43 6.19 6.40
N ALA A 66 9.11 6.35 6.27
CA ALA A 66 8.23 6.73 7.37
C ALA A 66 8.20 5.68 8.49
N MET A 67 8.17 4.38 8.14
CA MET A 67 8.24 3.26 9.06
C MET A 67 9.56 3.28 9.85
N ILE A 68 10.69 3.40 9.15
CA ILE A 68 12.02 3.44 9.79
C ILE A 68 12.10 4.63 10.77
N ARG A 69 11.64 5.81 10.35
CA ARG A 69 11.57 6.99 11.24
C ARG A 69 10.69 6.73 12.46
N ALA A 70 9.54 6.09 12.30
CA ALA A 70 8.62 5.78 13.39
C ALA A 70 9.27 4.88 14.47
N PHE A 71 10.10 3.91 14.06
CA PHE A 71 10.81 3.03 14.99
C PHE A 71 12.03 3.70 15.64
N ILE A 72 12.87 4.37 14.86
CA ILE A 72 14.10 4.99 15.36
C ILE A 72 13.79 6.17 16.28
N GLN A 73 12.82 7.02 15.90
CA GLN A 73 12.50 8.25 16.62
C GLN A 73 11.35 8.08 17.62
N ARG A 74 10.96 6.84 17.97
CA ARG A 74 9.83 6.56 18.88
C ARG A 74 9.89 7.25 20.25
N LYS A 75 11.06 7.73 20.69
CA LYS A 75 11.26 8.42 21.97
C LYS A 75 11.24 9.95 21.87
N SER A 76 11.22 10.52 20.66
CA SER A 76 11.24 11.96 20.42
C SER A 76 9.94 12.38 19.71
N GLU A 77 9.19 13.31 20.30
CA GLU A 77 7.93 13.80 19.71
C GLU A 77 8.15 14.74 18.51
N ASP A 78 9.29 15.44 18.46
CA ASP A 78 9.48 16.62 17.59
C ASP A 78 9.85 16.33 16.13
N LEU A 79 10.36 15.13 15.82
CA LEU A 79 10.69 14.77 14.43
C LEU A 79 9.54 14.02 13.74
N GLY A 80 8.34 14.10 14.34
CA GLY A 80 7.15 13.31 14.06
C GLY A 80 6.80 13.21 12.57
N ILE A 81 6.61 11.97 12.11
CA ILE A 81 6.26 11.62 10.73
C ILE A 81 5.21 12.61 10.16
N PRO A 82 5.38 13.12 8.92
CA PRO A 82 4.48 14.11 8.33
C PRO A 82 3.01 13.71 8.49
N LYS A 83 2.18 14.66 8.93
CA LYS A 83 0.74 14.43 9.18
C LYS A 83 0.03 13.82 7.96
N GLY A 84 0.41 14.25 6.75
CA GLY A 84 -0.14 13.71 5.50
C GLY A 84 0.13 12.22 5.32
N VAL A 85 1.35 11.75 5.61
CA VAL A 85 1.73 10.33 5.51
C VAL A 85 1.01 9.49 6.56
N LYS A 86 0.86 10.01 7.78
CA LYS A 86 0.07 9.37 8.85
C LYS A 86 -1.39 9.18 8.45
N GLY A 87 -2.06 10.27 8.04
CA GLY A 87 -3.48 10.26 7.70
C GLY A 87 -3.76 9.38 6.48
N PHE A 88 -3.01 9.60 5.40
CA PHE A 88 -3.19 8.82 4.17
C PHE A 88 -2.90 7.34 4.40
N GLY A 89 -1.84 6.98 5.12
CA GLY A 89 -1.46 5.59 5.33
C GLY A 89 -2.47 4.82 6.16
N LEU A 90 -2.95 5.41 7.24
CA LEU A 90 -3.98 4.79 8.06
C LEU A 90 -5.29 4.61 7.29
N ILE A 91 -5.80 5.69 6.67
CA ILE A 91 -7.09 5.67 5.98
C ILE A 91 -7.05 4.68 4.81
N SER A 92 -6.02 4.73 3.97
CA SER A 92 -5.88 3.81 2.83
C SER A 92 -5.77 2.36 3.28
N THR A 93 -4.96 2.07 4.31
CA THR A 93 -4.83 0.70 4.85
C THR A 93 -6.16 0.20 5.37
N VAL A 94 -6.89 1.00 6.14
CA VAL A 94 -8.20 0.61 6.68
C VAL A 94 -9.20 0.35 5.55
N ILE A 95 -9.30 1.24 4.57
CA ILE A 95 -10.23 1.09 3.43
C ILE A 95 -9.93 -0.20 2.65
N ILE A 96 -8.65 -0.44 2.31
CA ILE A 96 -8.27 -1.60 1.51
C ILE A 96 -8.49 -2.90 2.30
N VAL A 97 -8.10 -2.94 3.58
CA VAL A 97 -8.30 -4.12 4.43
C VAL A 97 -9.79 -4.42 4.60
N VAL A 98 -10.62 -3.40 4.88
CA VAL A 98 -12.08 -3.57 5.00
C VAL A 98 -12.67 -4.08 3.69
N PHE A 99 -12.24 -3.54 2.54
CA PHE A 99 -12.68 -4.03 1.24
C PHE A 99 -12.31 -5.50 1.01
N MET A 100 -11.06 -5.89 1.32
CA MET A 100 -10.61 -7.28 1.20
C MET A 100 -11.42 -8.22 2.09
N VAL A 101 -11.74 -7.81 3.31
CA VAL A 101 -12.56 -8.59 4.26
C VAL A 101 -13.99 -8.75 3.75
N ILE A 102 -14.63 -7.67 3.32
CA ILE A 102 -15.99 -7.71 2.76
C ILE A 102 -16.03 -8.61 1.52
N TRP A 103 -15.06 -8.46 0.62
CA TRP A 103 -14.96 -9.29 -0.57
C TRP A 103 -14.81 -10.77 -0.24
N TYR A 104 -13.98 -11.10 0.76
CA TYR A 104 -13.80 -12.47 1.22
C TYR A 104 -15.10 -13.07 1.75
N PHE A 105 -15.90 -12.31 2.50
CA PHE A 105 -17.20 -12.79 2.99
C PHE A 105 -18.23 -13.01 1.89
N ILE A 106 -18.21 -12.19 0.83
CA ILE A 106 -19.20 -12.30 -0.27
C ILE A 106 -18.81 -13.39 -1.27
N PHE A 107 -17.53 -13.48 -1.63
CA PHE A 107 -17.07 -14.31 -2.75
C PHE A 107 -16.21 -15.51 -2.34
N GLY A 108 -15.81 -15.63 -1.07
CA GLY A 108 -14.94 -16.72 -0.58
C GLY A 108 -13.51 -16.66 -1.15
N GLN A 109 -13.11 -15.51 -1.70
CA GLN A 109 -11.85 -15.31 -2.41
C GLN A 109 -11.11 -14.09 -1.86
N ILE A 110 -9.79 -14.03 -2.02
CA ILE A 110 -9.01 -12.85 -1.64
C ILE A 110 -9.09 -11.83 -2.78
N ALA A 111 -9.62 -10.64 -2.49
CA ALA A 111 -9.76 -9.56 -3.48
C ALA A 111 -8.43 -9.24 -4.17
N PHE A 112 -8.50 -8.78 -5.42
CA PHE A 112 -7.37 -8.52 -6.34
C PHE A 112 -6.57 -9.76 -6.74
N PHE A 113 -6.24 -10.63 -5.79
CA PHE A 113 -5.47 -11.85 -6.02
C PHE A 113 -6.27 -12.99 -6.65
N SER A 114 -7.60 -12.87 -6.68
CA SER A 114 -8.48 -13.79 -7.40
C SER A 114 -8.84 -13.33 -8.81
N TRP A 115 -8.39 -12.14 -9.23
CA TRP A 115 -8.69 -11.61 -10.55
C TRP A 115 -7.82 -12.25 -11.62
N VAL A 116 -8.44 -12.63 -12.74
CA VAL A 116 -7.79 -13.29 -13.87
C VAL A 116 -8.12 -12.50 -15.15
N PRO A 117 -7.15 -12.26 -16.05
CA PRO A 117 -7.45 -11.70 -17.36
C PRO A 117 -8.42 -12.60 -18.13
N LEU A 118 -9.41 -11.97 -18.78
CA LEU A 118 -10.41 -12.63 -19.63
C LEU A 118 -9.81 -13.05 -20.96
#